data_AF-A0A348FZD6-F1
#
_entry.id   AF-A0A348FZD6-F1
#
_cell.length_a   1.000
_cell.length_b   1.000
_cell.length_c   1.000
_cell.angle_alpha   90.00
_cell.angle_beta   90.00
_cell.angle_gamma   90.00
#
_symmetry.space_group_name_H-M   'P 1'
#
loop_
_entity.id
_entity.type
_entity.pdbx_description
1 polymer ?
#
loop_
_entity_poly.entity_id
_entity_poly.type
_entity_poly.pdbx_seq_one_letter_code
_entity_poly.pdbx_strand_id
1 'polypeptide(L)'
;MKGEPIRDYFRLGPHVVEAMKLLREIGAEDIQVYRTKHILFEFMAGPEKVQIRMPCTPRSEGDQIDFFRQQIGRALRQKLSHRGGRA
;
A
#
# COMPACT_ATOMS: atom_id res chain seq x y z
N MET A 1 -4.90 -18.03 2.65
CA MET A 1 -6.23 -17.41 2.74
C MET A 1 -6.05 -15.94 3.08
N LYS A 2 -6.68 -15.00 2.36
CA LYS A 2 -6.75 -13.60 2.82
C LYS A 2 -7.79 -13.57 3.94
N GLY A 3 -7.40 -13.14 5.14
CA GLY A 3 -8.34 -12.93 6.25
C GLY A 3 -9.26 -11.74 5.96
N GLU A 4 -10.18 -11.46 6.87
CA GLU A 4 -11.03 -10.26 6.77
C GLU A 4 -10.18 -8.97 6.80
N PRO A 5 -10.59 -7.92 6.07
CA PRO A 5 -9.92 -6.64 6.14
C PRO A 5 -10.01 -6.07 7.55
N ILE A 6 -8.89 -5.53 8.03
CA ILE A 6 -8.77 -4.96 9.36
C ILE A 6 -9.42 -3.58 9.35
N ARG A 7 -10.51 -3.47 10.12
CA ARG A 7 -11.24 -2.21 10.31
C ARG A 7 -10.46 -1.24 11.20
N ASP A 8 -9.82 -1.76 12.24
CA ASP A 8 -9.04 -0.98 13.20
C ASP A 8 -7.53 -1.08 12.93
N TYR A 9 -7.09 -0.47 11.83
CA TYR A 9 -5.69 -0.50 11.42
C TYR A 9 -4.78 0.36 12.31
N PHE A 10 -5.32 1.22 13.19
CA PHE A 10 -4.56 2.02 14.15
C PHE A 10 -3.78 1.15 15.13
N ARG A 11 -4.32 -0.04 15.45
CA ARG A 11 -3.67 -1.02 16.35
C ARG A 11 -2.49 -1.75 15.72
N LEU A 12 -2.24 -1.57 14.42
CA LEU A 12 -1.14 -2.22 13.71
C LEU A 12 0.17 -1.42 13.82
N GLY A 13 0.11 -0.18 14.34
CA GLY A 13 1.28 0.65 14.64
C GLY A 13 1.33 1.93 13.81
N PRO A 14 2.19 2.89 14.19
CA PRO A 14 2.26 4.22 13.59
C PRO A 14 2.62 4.17 12.10
N HIS A 15 3.53 3.29 11.70
CA HIS A 15 3.91 3.07 10.29
C HIS A 15 2.72 2.71 9.38
N VAL A 16 1.71 1.98 9.87
CA VAL A 16 0.49 1.68 9.11
C VAL A 16 -0.38 2.92 8.94
N VAL A 17 -0.49 3.75 9.98
CA VAL A 17 -1.24 5.01 9.94
C VAL A 17 -0.61 5.98 8.93
N GLU A 18 0.71 6.10 8.94
CA GLU A 18 1.45 6.94 7.98
C GLU A 18 1.32 6.42 6.54
N ALA A 19 1.38 5.10 6.33
CA ALA A 19 1.11 4.49 5.04
C ALA A 19 -0.32 4.81 4.54
N MET A 20 -1.33 4.76 5.41
CA MET A 20 -2.71 5.13 5.07
C MET A 20 -2.85 6.61 4.70
N LYS A 21 -2.17 7.52 5.41
CA LYS A 21 -2.15 8.95 5.06
C LYS A 21 -1.58 9.18 3.67
N LEU A 22 -0.43 8.57 3.38
CA LEU A 22 0.21 8.64 2.07
C LEU A 22 -0.70 8.12 0.95
N LEU A 23 -1.39 6.99 1.16
CA LEU A 23 -2.34 6.46 0.19
C LEU A 23 -3.48 7.45 -0.09
N ARG A 24 -4.00 8.12 0.94
CA ARG A 24 -5.03 9.16 0.75
C ARG A 24 -4.50 10.39 0.02
N GLU A 25 -3.26 10.82 0.31
CA GLU A 25 -2.61 11.96 -0.35
C GLU A 25 -2.42 11.74 -1.86
N ILE A 26 -2.16 10.50 -2.29
CA ILE A 26 -2.04 10.15 -3.71
C ILE A 26 -3.39 9.86 -4.38
N GLY A 27 -4.51 10.04 -3.68
CA GLY A 27 -5.86 9.77 -4.20
C GLY A 27 -6.20 8.29 -4.33
N ALA A 28 -5.67 7.42 -3.46
CA ALA A 28 -6.07 6.03 -3.43
C ALA A 28 -7.50 5.87 -2.85
N GLU A 29 -8.30 5.06 -3.52
CA GLU A 29 -9.68 4.75 -3.17
C GLU A 29 -9.80 3.27 -2.72
N ASP A 30 -10.92 2.90 -2.09
CA ASP A 30 -11.21 1.53 -1.64
C ASP A 30 -10.06 0.84 -0.88
N ILE A 31 -9.38 1.59 0.00
CA ILE A 31 -8.20 1.11 0.72
C ILE A 31 -8.62 0.04 1.75
N GLN A 32 -8.09 -1.17 1.58
CA GLN A 32 -8.27 -2.32 2.44
C GLN A 32 -6.92 -2.78 3.00
N VAL A 33 -6.87 -2.99 4.32
CA VAL A 33 -5.66 -3.43 5.03
C VAL A 33 -5.87 -4.85 5.53
N TYR A 34 -4.91 -5.73 5.29
CA TYR A 34 -4.96 -7.11 5.77
C TYR A 34 -3.71 -7.45 6.55
N ARG A 35 -3.87 -8.16 7.66
CA ARG A 35 -2.75 -8.78 8.37
C ARG A 35 -2.55 -10.19 7.86
N THR A 36 -1.40 -10.41 7.24
CA THR A 36 -0.92 -11.73 6.82
C THR A 36 0.37 -12.04 7.59
N LYS A 37 1.39 -12.61 6.93
CA LYS A 37 2.77 -12.57 7.44
C LYS A 37 3.32 -11.13 7.50
N HIS A 38 2.85 -10.28 6.58
CA HIS A 38 3.14 -8.85 6.49
C HIS A 38 1.83 -8.06 6.41
N ILE A 39 1.88 -6.74 6.56
CA ILE A 39 0.73 -5.88 6.33
C ILE A 39 0.54 -5.73 4.82
N LEU A 40 -0.63 -6.08 4.31
CA LEU A 40 -1.00 -5.94 2.90
C LEU A 40 -1.97 -4.78 2.78
N PHE A 41 -1.65 -3.82 1.93
CA PHE A 41 -2.53 -2.75 1.49
C PHE A 41 -3.03 -3.08 0.11
N GLU A 42 -4.34 -3.05 -0.06
CA GLU A 42 -5.03 -3.21 -1.33
C GLU A 42 -5.85 -1.95 -1.56
N PHE A 43 -5.70 -1.30 -2.71
CA PHE A 43 -6.40 -0.05 -3.00
C PHE A 43 -6.57 0.14 -4.50
N MET A 44 -7.48 1.03 -4.87
CA MET A 44 -7.68 1.52 -6.22
C MET A 44 -6.90 2.81 -6.42
N ALA A 45 -6.14 2.91 -7.50
CA ALA A 45 -5.51 4.14 -7.96
C ALA A 45 -6.09 4.49 -9.33
N GLY A 46 -7.20 5.23 -9.33
CA GLY A 46 -8.08 5.36 -10.48
C GLY A 46 -8.61 3.98 -10.93
N PRO A 47 -8.44 3.56 -12.19
CA PRO A 47 -8.95 2.28 -12.68
C PRO A 47 -8.10 1.07 -12.26
N GLU A 48 -6.92 1.28 -11.65
CA GLU A 48 -5.96 0.22 -11.40
C GLU A 48 -6.04 -0.27 -9.95
N LYS A 49 -6.17 -1.59 -9.79
CA LYS A 49 -6.05 -2.23 -8.49
C LYS A 49 -4.58 -2.46 -8.14
N VAL A 50 -4.15 -1.92 -7.00
CA VAL A 50 -2.77 -1.97 -6.51
C VAL A 50 -2.70 -2.75 -5.20
N GLN A 51 -1.65 -3.55 -5.04
CA GLN A 51 -1.36 -4.31 -3.84
C GLN A 51 0.08 -4.05 -3.38
N ILE A 52 0.25 -3.54 -2.17
CA ILE A 52 1.57 -3.25 -1.59
C ILE A 52 1.71 -4.01 -0.27
N ARG A 53 2.87 -4.63 -0.06
CA ARG A 53 3.20 -5.32 1.20
C ARG A 53 4.21 -4.51 1.99
N MET A 54 3.91 -4.30 3.26
CA MET A 54 4.78 -3.65 4.22
C MET A 54 5.10 -4.61 5.37
N PRO A 55 6.37 -4.72 5.80
CA PRO A 55 6.72 -5.49 6.99
C PRO A 55 5.92 -5.05 8.23
N CYS A 56 5.48 -6.01 9.04
CA CYS A 56 4.71 -5.74 10.28
C CYS A 56 5.59 -5.33 11.46
N THR A 57 6.89 -5.64 11.40
CA THR A 57 7.88 -5.26 12.41
C THR A 57 9.01 -4.51 11.70
N PRO A 58 9.02 -3.18 11.77
CA PRO A 58 10.06 -2.39 11.15
C PRO A 58 11.41 -2.58 11.89
N ARG A 59 12.53 -2.60 11.15
CA ARG A 59 13.88 -2.47 11.76
C ARG A 59 14.18 -1.03 12.18
N SER A 60 13.58 -0.06 11.50
CA SER A 60 13.59 1.39 11.75
C SER A 60 12.31 1.98 11.15
N GLU A 61 11.67 2.95 11.81
CA GLU A 61 10.39 3.54 11.36
C GLU A 61 10.54 4.36 10.06
N GLY A 62 11.64 5.11 9.91
CA GLY A 62 11.88 5.94 8.72
C GLY A 62 12.05 5.14 7.43
N ASP A 63 12.84 4.05 7.48
CA ASP A 63 13.14 3.22 6.32
C ASP A 63 11.90 2.57 5.70
N GLN A 64 10.86 2.35 6.50
CA GLN A 64 9.67 1.61 6.06
C GLN A 64 8.70 2.47 5.28
N ILE A 65 8.52 3.74 5.67
CA ILE A 65 7.71 4.68 4.90
C ILE A 65 8.41 5.01 3.59
N ASP A 66 9.73 5.17 3.59
CA ASP A 66 10.48 5.37 2.35
C ASP A 66 10.42 4.14 1.44
N PHE A 67 10.57 2.93 2.00
CA PHE A 67 10.35 1.70 1.26
C PHE A 67 8.93 1.63 0.68
N PHE A 68 7.91 1.95 1.47
CA PHE A 68 6.52 1.94 1.06
C PHE A 68 6.23 2.94 -0.06
N ARG A 69 6.77 4.18 0.04
CA ARG A 69 6.73 5.20 -1.00
C ARG A 69 7.35 4.70 -2.30
N GLN A 70 8.52 4.07 -2.23
CA GLN A 70 9.19 3.48 -3.40
C GLN A 70 8.36 2.37 -4.03
N GLN A 71 7.73 1.50 -3.23
CA GLN A 71 6.87 0.42 -3.73
C GLN A 71 5.63 0.96 -4.44
N ILE A 72 4.95 1.96 -3.86
CA ILE A 72 3.81 2.64 -4.50
C ILE A 72 4.26 3.25 -5.83
N GLY A 73 5.33 4.06 -5.81
CA GLY A 73 5.85 4.72 -6.99
C GLY A 73 6.27 3.73 -8.09
N ARG A 74 6.75 2.54 -7.72
CA ARG A 74 7.06 1.45 -8.67
C ARG A 74 5.78 0.80 -9.21
N ALA A 75 4.83 0.48 -8.36
CA ALA A 75 3.58 -0.17 -8.75
C ALA A 75 2.75 0.70 -9.71
N LEU A 76 2.64 2.00 -9.40
CA LEU A 76 1.96 2.96 -10.27
C LEU A 76 2.68 3.11 -11.62
N ARG A 77 4.03 3.23 -11.62
CA ARG A 77 4.82 3.32 -12.86
C ARG A 77 4.70 2.07 -13.74
N GLN A 78 4.75 0.87 -13.15
CA GLN A 78 4.62 -0.38 -13.91
C GLN A 78 3.25 -0.54 -14.57
N LYS A 79 2.18 -0.09 -13.89
CA LYS A 79 0.81 -0.13 -14.41
C LYS A 79 0.54 0.93 -15.47
N LEU A 80 1.06 2.14 -15.29
CA LEU A 80 1.01 3.21 -16.30
C LEU A 80 1.79 2.82 -17.58
N SER A 81 2.95 2.18 -17.44
CA SER A 81 3.76 1.75 -18.58
C SER A 81 3.09 0.65 -19.43
N HIS A 82 2.16 -0.12 -18.88
CA HIS A 82 1.38 -1.12 -19.64
C HIS A 82 0.27 -0.50 -20.52
N ARG A 83 -0.14 0.75 -20.26
CA ARG A 83 -1.16 1.45 -21.08
C ARG A 83 -0.57 2.21 -22.28
N GLY A 84 0.75 2.40 -22.34
CA GLY A 84 1.44 3.11 -23.43
C GLY A 84 2.01 2.24 -24.55
N GLY A 85 1.88 0.91 -24.45
CA GLY A 85 2.51 -0.06 -25.37
C GLY A 85 1.52 -0.73 -26.31
N ARG A 86 0.77 0.05 -27.08
CA ARG A 86 0.05 -0.46 -28.27
C ARG A 86 0.01 0.64 -29.31
N ALA A 87 1.14 0.80 -30.00
CA ALA A 87 1.20 1.39 -31.33
C ALA A 87 1.52 0.24 -32.30
#